data_AF-A0A221P3H5-F1
#
_entry.id   AF-A0A221P3H5-F1
#
_cell.length_a   1.000
_cell.length_b   1.000
_cell.length_c   1.000
_cell.angle_alpha   90.00
_cell.angle_beta   90.00
_cell.angle_gamma   90.00
#
_symmetry.space_group_name_H-M   'P 1'
#
loop_
_entity.id
_entity.type
_entity.pdbx_description
1 polymer ?
#
loop_
_entity_poly.entity_id
_entity_poly.type
_entity_poly.pdbx_seq_one_letter_code
_entity_poly.pdbx_strand_id
1 'polypeptide(L)'
;MFVGSVLAAFGGVSAVVQFAGQLFPGTVSRPGPVLFASVALCLAWGLARARPQSAVRQEFGRPGMTVTVGEGDLFDQPGHLVVGFTDTFDTLVDDGVVINDASVQGQLLARHYAGDAGRLDAELAVALDGVSPVARESARDKPRGKRERYPIGTVAVLGNRPQLVFAVAYSRMGNDCVASSGVQDLWLGLDRLWDAVHRHGQLERVTMPLTGAGLARLHDLDEDSLLRLILLSFVVHSWERMVCRELHVVVRPGELARINLREVGAFLATLAAGVRRYV
;
A
#
# COMPACT_ATOMS: atom_id res chain seq x y z
N MET A 1 15.43 -4.48 19.23
CA MET A 1 16.08 -3.21 18.82
C MET A 1 16.20 -2.15 19.92
N PHE A 2 15.27 -2.07 20.89
CA PHE A 2 15.34 -1.10 22.00
C PHE A 2 16.58 -1.31 22.89
N VAL A 3 16.81 -2.53 23.37
CA VAL A 3 17.95 -2.86 24.26
C VAL A 3 19.30 -2.56 23.61
N GLY A 4 19.48 -2.93 22.33
CA GLY A 4 20.71 -2.63 21.60
C GLY A 4 20.98 -1.13 21.40
N SER A 5 19.91 -0.34 21.24
CA SER A 5 20.01 1.12 21.12
C SER A 5 20.36 1.78 22.46
N VAL A 6 19.81 1.26 23.56
CA VAL A 6 20.11 1.69 24.93
C VAL A 6 21.55 1.35 25.30
N LEU A 7 22.04 0.16 24.96
CA LEU A 7 23.44 -0.25 25.19
C LEU A 7 24.42 0.59 24.37
N ALA A 8 24.11 0.91 23.11
CA ALA A 8 24.94 1.78 22.28
C ALA A 8 25.00 3.21 22.82
N ALA A 9 23.85 3.77 23.25
CA ALA A 9 23.79 5.09 23.85
C ALA A 9 24.54 5.14 25.20
N PHE A 10 24.39 4.11 26.04
CA PHE A 10 25.13 3.95 27.29
C PHE A 10 26.64 3.86 27.05
N GLY A 11 27.07 3.09 26.05
CA GLY A 11 28.48 2.99 25.65
C GLY A 11 29.06 4.33 25.19
N GLY A 12 28.33 5.07 24.35
CA GLY A 12 28.74 6.41 23.91
C GLY A 12 28.85 7.42 25.05
N VAL A 13 27.85 7.45 25.94
CA VAL A 13 27.87 8.30 27.14
C VAL A 13 29.03 7.93 28.06
N SER A 14 29.26 6.65 28.32
CA SER A 14 30.34 6.17 29.17
C SER A 14 31.71 6.58 28.62
N ALA A 15 31.91 6.44 27.31
CA ALA A 15 33.15 6.86 26.64
C ALA A 15 33.38 8.38 26.76
N VAL A 16 32.34 9.19 26.58
CA VAL A 16 32.43 10.66 26.73
C VAL A 16 32.72 11.07 28.17
N VAL A 17 32.08 10.43 29.16
CA VAL A 17 32.33 10.69 30.58
C VAL A 17 33.75 10.30 30.99
N GLN A 18 34.25 9.15 30.54
CA GLN A 18 35.64 8.73 30.78
C GLN A 18 36.65 9.67 30.12
N PHE A 19 36.41 10.05 28.86
CA PHE A 19 37.28 10.96 28.12
C PHE A 19 37.30 12.37 28.72
N ALA A 20 36.14 12.92 29.08
CA ALA A 20 36.04 14.22 29.74
C ALA A 20 36.65 14.22 31.14
N GLY A 21 36.50 13.11 31.88
CA GLY A 21 37.12 12.91 33.19
C GLY A 21 38.65 12.83 33.14
N GLN A 22 39.22 12.32 32.04
CA GLN A 22 40.67 12.31 31.81
C GLN A 22 41.22 13.67 31.37
N LEU A 23 40.46 14.44 30.57
CA LEU A 23 40.91 15.74 30.05
C LEU A 23 40.78 16.89 31.05
N PHE A 24 39.81 16.84 31.97
CA PHE A 24 39.54 17.90 32.94
C PHE A 24 39.42 17.36 34.38
N PRO A 25 40.55 16.98 35.00
CA PRO A 25 40.55 16.48 36.37
C PRO A 25 40.14 17.59 37.34
N GLY A 26 38.95 17.45 37.96
CA GLY A 26 38.42 18.37 38.98
C GLY A 26 37.10 19.07 38.63
N THR A 27 36.67 19.06 37.37
CA THR A 27 35.44 19.77 36.93
C THR A 27 34.15 19.03 37.28
N VAL A 28 34.22 17.73 37.60
CA VAL A 28 33.06 16.92 38.00
C VAL A 28 32.93 16.90 39.53
N SER A 29 32.64 18.05 40.14
CA SER A 29 32.49 18.15 41.59
C SER A 29 31.16 17.55 42.11
N ARG A 30 30.23 17.16 41.22
CA ARG A 30 28.94 16.50 41.58
C ARG A 30 28.61 15.38 40.59
N PRO A 31 29.01 14.12 40.86
CA PRO A 31 28.81 13.01 39.92
C PRO A 31 27.32 12.63 39.72
N GLY A 32 26.47 12.82 40.73
CA GLY A 32 25.03 12.50 40.68
C GLY A 32 24.25 13.18 39.54
N PRO A 33 24.24 14.52 39.42
CA PRO A 33 23.48 15.21 38.37
C PRO A 33 23.99 14.92 36.95
N VAL A 34 25.30 14.71 36.76
CA VAL A 34 25.87 14.36 35.44
C VAL A 34 25.41 12.97 34.99
N LEU A 35 25.40 11.99 35.91
CA LEU A 35 24.87 10.66 35.64
C LEU A 35 23.37 10.72 35.31
N PHE A 36 22.59 11.48 36.09
CA PHE A 36 21.15 11.62 35.87
C PHE A 36 20.83 12.27 34.52
N ALA A 37 21.51 13.36 34.17
CA ALA A 37 21.34 14.03 32.87
C ALA A 37 21.68 13.09 31.70
N SER A 38 22.71 12.27 31.86
CA SER A 38 23.13 11.32 30.83
C SER A 38 22.13 10.17 30.64
N VAL A 39 21.62 9.61 31.73
CA VAL A 39 20.56 8.59 31.68
C VAL A 39 19.27 9.17 31.11
N ALA A 40 18.89 10.39 31.50
CA ALA A 40 17.72 11.08 30.95
C ALA A 40 17.86 11.31 29.43
N LEU A 41 19.05 11.70 28.95
CA LEU A 41 19.32 11.86 27.52
C LEU A 41 19.24 10.54 26.76
N CYS A 42 19.80 9.45 27.31
CA CYS A 42 19.69 8.11 26.72
C CYS A 42 18.25 7.60 26.67
N LEU A 43 17.46 7.83 27.72
CA LEU A 43 16.05 7.49 27.76
C LEU A 43 15.26 8.33 26.75
N ALA A 44 15.49 9.64 26.69
CA ALA A 44 14.86 10.53 25.72
C ALA A 44 15.20 10.14 24.28
N TRP A 45 16.46 9.80 24.00
CA TRP A 45 16.90 9.30 22.70
C TRP A 45 16.28 7.93 22.35
N GLY A 46 16.23 7.02 23.32
CA GLY A 46 15.57 5.72 23.19
C GLY A 46 14.08 5.85 22.89
N LEU A 47 13.37 6.73 23.61
CA LEU A 47 11.96 7.07 23.38
C LEU A 47 11.75 7.72 22.01
N ALA A 48 12.61 8.65 21.61
CA ALA A 48 12.55 9.28 20.30
C ALA A 48 12.73 8.28 19.15
N ARG A 49 13.62 7.29 19.30
CA ARG A 49 13.88 6.22 18.30
C ARG A 49 12.88 5.06 18.37
N ALA A 50 12.21 4.90 19.51
CA ALA A 50 11.11 3.96 19.70
C ALA A 50 9.79 4.51 19.16
N ARG A 51 9.74 5.78 18.72
CA ARG A 51 8.56 6.31 18.02
C ARG A 51 8.24 5.41 16.82
N PRO A 52 6.98 4.95 16.69
CA PRO A 52 6.57 4.13 15.58
C PRO A 52 6.81 4.91 14.28
N GLN A 53 7.49 4.26 13.34
CA GLN A 53 7.60 4.78 12.00
C GLN A 53 6.19 4.70 11.39
N SER A 54 5.59 5.82 11.01
CA SER A 54 4.25 5.86 10.41
C SER A 54 4.26 5.74 8.89
N ALA A 55 5.44 5.91 8.28
CA ALA A 55 5.62 5.79 6.84
C ALA A 55 7.07 5.44 6.45
N VAL A 56 7.20 4.80 5.31
CA VAL A 56 8.46 4.51 4.60
C VAL A 56 8.40 5.25 3.28
N ARG A 57 9.48 5.95 2.94
CA ARG A 57 9.64 6.59 1.63
C ARG A 57 10.99 6.19 1.06
N GLN A 58 10.98 5.65 -0.16
CA GLN A 58 12.18 5.30 -0.92
C GLN A 58 12.16 6.02 -2.26
N GLU A 59 13.23 6.74 -2.55
CA GLU A 59 13.45 7.35 -3.85
C GLU A 59 14.36 6.46 -4.69
N PHE A 60 13.98 6.26 -5.95
CA PHE A 60 14.73 5.51 -6.95
C PHE A 60 15.32 6.53 -7.93
N GLY A 61 16.65 6.50 -8.09
CA GLY A 61 17.33 7.46 -8.96
C GLY A 61 17.15 7.15 -10.45
N ARG A 62 17.01 5.87 -10.81
CA ARG A 62 16.78 5.40 -12.18
C ARG A 62 15.83 4.20 -12.12
N PRO A 63 14.66 4.23 -12.79
CA PRO A 63 13.98 5.44 -13.26
C PRO A 63 13.72 6.39 -12.07
N GLY A 64 13.58 7.70 -12.34
CA GLY A 64 13.29 8.70 -11.31
C GLY A 64 11.87 8.57 -10.78
N MET A 65 11.68 7.77 -9.74
CA MET A 65 10.38 7.50 -9.11
C MET A 65 10.50 7.45 -7.58
N THR A 66 9.39 7.69 -6.90
CA THR A 66 9.29 7.59 -5.44
C THR A 66 8.25 6.55 -5.06
N VAL A 67 8.56 5.73 -4.07
CA VAL A 67 7.62 4.80 -3.46
C VAL A 67 7.43 5.23 -2.01
N THR A 68 6.20 5.52 -1.63
CA THR A 68 5.80 5.83 -0.26
C THR A 68 4.82 4.77 0.22
N VAL A 69 5.04 4.25 1.42
CA VAL A 69 4.12 3.35 2.12
C VAL A 69 3.79 3.98 3.46
N GLY A 70 2.52 4.18 3.78
CA GLY A 70 2.17 4.85 5.03
C GLY A 70 0.75 4.58 5.49
N GLU A 71 0.50 4.94 6.73
CA GLU A 71 -0.84 4.92 7.31
C GLU A 71 -1.71 6.05 6.75
N GLY A 72 -2.97 5.76 6.43
CA GLY A 72 -3.92 6.81 6.09
C GLY A 72 -5.27 6.31 5.58
N ASP A 73 -6.10 7.27 5.18
CA ASP A 73 -7.31 7.04 4.39
C ASP A 73 -6.96 7.16 2.90
N LEU A 74 -7.37 6.18 2.10
CA LEU A 74 -7.11 6.12 0.66
C LEU A 74 -7.73 7.31 -0.09
N PHE A 75 -8.96 7.69 0.26
CA PHE A 75 -9.74 8.68 -0.50
C PHE A 75 -9.35 10.13 -0.20
N ASP A 76 -8.62 10.34 0.89
CA ASP A 76 -8.08 11.65 1.25
C ASP A 76 -6.70 11.90 0.63
N GLN A 77 -6.12 10.90 -0.05
CA GLN A 77 -4.84 11.05 -0.72
C GLN A 77 -4.98 11.68 -2.11
N PRO A 78 -4.02 12.51 -2.52
CA PRO A 78 -4.00 13.08 -3.87
C PRO A 78 -3.51 12.05 -4.90
N GLY A 79 -3.73 12.37 -6.18
CA GLY A 79 -3.32 11.55 -7.32
C GLY A 79 -4.43 10.61 -7.78
N HIS A 80 -4.14 9.82 -8.80
CA HIS A 80 -5.06 8.79 -9.29
C HIS A 80 -5.24 7.68 -8.26
N LEU A 81 -6.42 7.09 -8.21
CA LEU A 81 -6.76 6.06 -7.23
C LEU A 81 -6.76 4.69 -7.90
N VAL A 82 -6.27 3.68 -7.19
CA VAL A 82 -6.46 2.28 -7.57
C VAL A 82 -7.51 1.68 -6.65
N VAL A 83 -8.49 1.01 -7.24
CA VAL A 83 -9.53 0.29 -6.49
C VAL A 83 -9.59 -1.14 -7.00
N GLY A 84 -9.51 -2.09 -6.08
CA GLY A 84 -9.64 -3.49 -6.38
C GLY A 84 -11.11 -3.90 -6.53
N PHE A 85 -11.40 -4.68 -7.57
CA PHE A 85 -12.71 -5.24 -7.89
C PHE A 85 -12.62 -6.77 -8.09
N THR A 86 -13.78 -7.40 -8.11
CA THR A 86 -13.95 -8.76 -8.64
C THR A 86 -14.14 -8.76 -10.15
N ASP A 87 -14.04 -9.94 -10.76
CA ASP A 87 -14.28 -10.20 -12.18
C ASP A 87 -15.67 -9.79 -12.69
N THR A 88 -16.63 -9.55 -11.79
CA THR A 88 -17.99 -9.09 -12.13
C THR A 88 -18.17 -7.58 -12.08
N PHE A 89 -17.20 -6.83 -11.54
CA PHE A 89 -17.31 -5.40 -11.25
C PHE A 89 -18.63 -5.04 -10.54
N ASP A 90 -19.05 -5.89 -9.60
CA ASP A 90 -20.26 -5.70 -8.78
C ASP A 90 -20.23 -4.36 -8.05
N THR A 91 -21.35 -3.66 -7.95
CA THR A 91 -21.47 -2.33 -7.30
C THR A 91 -22.57 -2.28 -6.25
N LEU A 92 -23.32 -3.38 -6.11
CA LEU A 92 -24.47 -3.47 -5.23
C LEU A 92 -24.02 -3.53 -3.75
N VAL A 93 -24.31 -2.46 -3.00
CA VAL A 93 -24.11 -2.41 -1.55
C VAL A 93 -25.46 -2.71 -0.89
N ASP A 94 -25.75 -4.00 -0.71
CA ASP A 94 -27.02 -4.51 -0.16
C ASP A 94 -26.74 -5.20 1.17
N ASP A 95 -26.78 -4.41 2.26
CA ASP A 95 -26.43 -4.79 3.64
C ASP A 95 -25.09 -5.54 3.76
N GLY A 96 -24.15 -5.23 2.87
CA GLY A 96 -22.83 -5.84 2.85
C GLY A 96 -22.76 -7.26 2.27
N VAL A 97 -23.86 -7.78 1.71
CA VAL A 97 -23.89 -9.16 1.19
C VAL A 97 -23.14 -9.31 -0.13
N VAL A 98 -23.24 -8.33 -1.04
CA VAL A 98 -22.47 -8.34 -2.29
C VAL A 98 -21.21 -7.51 -2.12
N ILE A 99 -21.36 -6.24 -1.75
CA ILE A 99 -20.24 -5.34 -1.44
C ILE A 99 -20.43 -4.78 -0.04
N ASN A 100 -19.42 -4.96 0.81
CA ASN A 100 -19.36 -4.35 2.14
C ASN A 100 -19.10 -2.84 2.03
N ASP A 101 -19.85 -2.03 2.76
CA ASP A 101 -19.78 -0.56 2.77
C ASP A 101 -18.43 -0.03 3.30
N ALA A 102 -17.83 -0.72 4.27
CA ALA A 102 -16.49 -0.43 4.78
C ALA A 102 -15.36 -0.88 3.84
N SER A 103 -15.65 -1.64 2.77
CA SER A 103 -14.65 -1.98 1.75
C SER A 103 -14.20 -0.75 0.97
N VAL A 104 -13.02 -0.83 0.32
CA VAL A 104 -12.55 0.26 -0.55
C VAL A 104 -13.58 0.54 -1.66
N GLN A 105 -14.22 -0.49 -2.18
CA GLN A 105 -15.21 -0.35 -3.24
C GLN A 105 -16.51 0.31 -2.75
N GLY A 106 -16.98 -0.05 -1.54
CA GLY A 106 -18.11 0.60 -0.89
C GLY A 106 -17.82 2.07 -0.58
N GLN A 107 -16.62 2.37 -0.10
CA GLN A 107 -16.15 3.74 0.13
C GLN A 107 -16.01 4.54 -1.15
N LEU A 108 -15.58 3.92 -2.26
CA LEU A 108 -15.57 4.55 -3.58
C LEU A 108 -16.98 5.02 -3.96
N LEU A 109 -17.97 4.12 -3.86
CA LEU A 109 -19.37 4.45 -4.13
C LEU A 109 -19.86 5.59 -3.23
N ALA A 110 -19.63 5.49 -1.92
CA ALA A 110 -20.12 6.46 -0.95
C ALA A 110 -19.47 7.85 -1.11
N ARG A 111 -18.14 7.91 -1.26
CA ARG A 111 -17.38 9.17 -1.22
C ARG A 111 -17.17 9.79 -2.60
N HIS A 112 -16.88 8.99 -3.62
CA HIS A 112 -16.57 9.50 -4.96
C HIS A 112 -17.83 9.63 -5.83
N TYR A 113 -18.81 8.75 -5.63
CA TYR A 113 -20.07 8.75 -6.37
C TYR A 113 -21.27 9.21 -5.53
N ALA A 114 -21.06 9.69 -4.29
CA ALA A 114 -22.12 10.16 -3.39
C ALA A 114 -23.27 9.14 -3.18
N GLY A 115 -22.96 7.85 -3.25
CA GLY A 115 -23.93 6.76 -3.15
C GLY A 115 -24.67 6.42 -4.45
N ASP A 116 -24.37 7.10 -5.56
CA ASP A 116 -25.02 6.86 -6.85
C ASP A 116 -24.42 5.64 -7.59
N ALA A 117 -24.99 4.46 -7.33
CA ALA A 117 -24.56 3.22 -7.96
C ALA A 117 -24.86 3.21 -9.46
N GLY A 118 -25.93 3.89 -9.91
CA GLY A 118 -26.30 3.98 -11.32
C GLY A 118 -25.25 4.75 -12.13
N ARG A 119 -24.71 5.84 -11.57
CA ARG A 119 -23.61 6.58 -12.18
C ARG A 119 -22.33 5.74 -12.26
N LEU A 120 -21.95 5.06 -11.18
CA LEU A 120 -20.79 4.17 -11.19
C LEU A 120 -20.95 3.04 -12.23
N ASP A 121 -22.14 2.46 -12.34
CA ASP A 121 -22.44 1.42 -13.32
C ASP A 121 -22.39 1.95 -14.76
N ALA A 122 -22.86 3.17 -15.01
CA ALA A 122 -22.76 3.80 -16.32
C ALA A 122 -21.29 4.06 -16.72
N GLU A 123 -20.46 4.56 -15.81
CA GLU A 123 -19.03 4.76 -16.07
C GLU A 123 -18.30 3.43 -16.29
N LEU A 124 -18.61 2.40 -15.51
CA LEU A 124 -18.08 1.04 -15.72
C LEU A 124 -18.50 0.45 -17.07
N ALA A 125 -19.76 0.62 -17.46
CA ALA A 125 -20.26 0.11 -18.75
C ALA A 125 -19.50 0.75 -19.92
N VAL A 126 -19.26 2.07 -19.87
CA VAL A 126 -18.46 2.78 -20.88
C VAL A 126 -17.00 2.30 -20.87
N ALA A 127 -16.40 2.15 -19.69
CA ALA A 127 -15.01 1.71 -19.58
C ALA A 127 -14.79 0.26 -20.03
N LEU A 128 -15.84 -0.58 -20.00
CA LEU A 128 -15.80 -2.00 -20.32
C LEU A 128 -16.37 -2.35 -21.72
N ASP A 129 -16.89 -1.38 -22.48
CA ASP A 129 -17.56 -1.59 -23.78
C ASP A 129 -16.73 -2.40 -24.79
N GLY A 130 -15.40 -2.28 -24.76
CA GLY A 130 -14.48 -3.02 -25.62
C GLY A 130 -13.97 -4.37 -25.06
N VAL A 131 -14.45 -4.80 -23.89
CA VAL A 131 -13.98 -6.02 -23.21
C VAL A 131 -15.07 -7.08 -23.20
N SER A 132 -14.88 -8.15 -23.97
CA SER A 132 -15.81 -9.27 -23.98
C SER A 132 -15.81 -10.02 -22.64
N PRO A 133 -16.98 -10.23 -22.01
CA PRO A 133 -17.09 -11.14 -20.87
C PRO A 133 -16.66 -12.55 -21.25
N VAL A 134 -15.95 -13.23 -20.36
CA VAL A 134 -15.52 -14.63 -20.52
C VAL A 134 -16.61 -15.63 -20.16
N ALA A 135 -17.57 -15.20 -19.33
CA ALA A 135 -18.70 -16.01 -18.90
C ALA A 135 -19.87 -15.13 -18.47
N ARG A 136 -21.06 -15.73 -18.42
CA ARG A 136 -22.27 -15.11 -17.89
C ARG A 136 -23.02 -16.11 -17.03
N GLU A 137 -23.19 -15.79 -15.75
CA GLU A 137 -23.93 -16.61 -14.80
C GLU A 137 -25.44 -16.54 -15.07
N SER A 138 -26.15 -17.63 -14.77
CA SER A 138 -27.61 -17.64 -14.86
C SER A 138 -28.23 -16.89 -13.67
N ALA A 139 -29.45 -16.39 -13.84
CA ALA A 139 -30.20 -15.77 -12.76
C ALA A 139 -30.54 -16.73 -11.62
N ARG A 140 -30.60 -18.04 -11.92
CA ARG A 140 -30.86 -19.09 -10.96
C ARG A 140 -29.65 -19.34 -10.07
N ASP A 141 -28.46 -19.35 -10.67
CA ASP A 141 -27.22 -19.71 -9.97
C ASP A 141 -26.61 -18.51 -9.24
N LYS A 142 -26.74 -17.30 -9.82
CA LYS A 142 -26.34 -16.03 -9.20
C LYS A 142 -27.55 -15.10 -9.10
N PRO A 143 -28.36 -15.23 -8.03
CA PRO A 143 -29.56 -14.42 -7.85
C PRO A 143 -29.25 -12.95 -7.56
N ARG A 144 -28.06 -12.65 -7.02
CA ARG A 144 -27.65 -11.30 -6.58
C ARG A 144 -26.37 -10.83 -7.28
N GLY A 145 -26.30 -9.53 -7.51
CA GLY A 145 -25.18 -8.88 -8.18
C GLY A 145 -25.18 -9.04 -9.71
N LYS A 146 -24.12 -8.54 -10.34
CA LYS A 146 -23.84 -8.64 -11.77
C LYS A 146 -23.45 -10.06 -12.15
N ARG A 147 -23.80 -10.47 -13.36
CA ARG A 147 -23.66 -11.86 -13.83
C ARG A 147 -22.63 -12.02 -14.94
N GLU A 148 -22.24 -10.93 -15.58
CA GLU A 148 -21.18 -10.94 -16.57
C GLU A 148 -19.83 -10.99 -15.86
N ARG A 149 -18.98 -11.90 -16.31
CA ARG A 149 -17.63 -12.09 -15.77
C ARG A 149 -16.63 -11.64 -16.82
N TYR A 150 -15.77 -10.72 -16.45
CA TYR A 150 -14.67 -10.24 -17.26
C TYR A 150 -13.40 -11.04 -16.97
N PRO A 151 -12.43 -11.08 -17.88
CA PRO A 151 -11.14 -11.70 -17.59
C PRO A 151 -10.48 -11.11 -16.33
N ILE A 152 -9.84 -11.95 -15.52
CA ILE A 152 -8.95 -11.46 -14.44
C ILE A 152 -7.84 -10.62 -15.07
N GLY A 153 -7.50 -9.51 -14.41
CA GLY A 153 -6.59 -8.49 -14.93
C GLY A 153 -7.27 -7.42 -15.78
N THR A 154 -8.60 -7.48 -15.98
CA THR A 154 -9.31 -6.37 -16.63
C THR A 154 -9.20 -5.11 -15.77
N VAL A 155 -8.85 -3.98 -16.39
CA VAL A 155 -8.76 -2.68 -15.72
C VAL A 155 -9.71 -1.69 -16.39
N ALA A 156 -10.73 -1.26 -15.67
CA ALA A 156 -11.62 -0.18 -16.08
C ALA A 156 -11.07 1.15 -15.55
N VAL A 157 -10.89 2.14 -16.42
CA VAL A 157 -10.44 3.48 -16.05
C VAL A 157 -11.67 4.39 -15.96
N LEU A 158 -11.97 4.87 -14.76
CA LEU A 158 -13.17 5.63 -14.44
C LEU A 158 -12.84 7.09 -14.09
N GLY A 159 -13.87 7.93 -14.09
CA GLY A 159 -13.77 9.33 -13.78
C GLY A 159 -13.08 10.15 -14.87
N ASN A 160 -12.76 11.39 -14.53
CA ASN A 160 -12.13 12.36 -15.41
C ASN A 160 -10.99 13.06 -14.67
N ARG A 161 -10.10 13.71 -15.43
CA ARG A 161 -9.06 14.57 -14.85
C ARG A 161 -9.68 15.60 -13.90
N PRO A 162 -9.01 15.94 -12.78
CA PRO A 162 -7.61 15.62 -12.45
C PRO A 162 -7.38 14.26 -11.76
N GLN A 163 -8.42 13.48 -11.44
CA GLN A 163 -8.27 12.22 -10.71
C GLN A 163 -9.00 11.08 -11.43
N LEU A 164 -8.23 10.13 -11.96
CA LEU A 164 -8.76 8.90 -12.51
C LEU A 164 -8.82 7.81 -11.44
N VAL A 165 -9.75 6.87 -11.60
CA VAL A 165 -9.85 5.65 -10.79
C VAL A 165 -9.54 4.44 -11.67
N PHE A 166 -8.49 3.69 -11.32
CA PHE A 166 -8.13 2.43 -11.95
C PHE A 166 -8.80 1.28 -11.19
N ALA A 167 -9.96 0.85 -11.69
CA ALA A 167 -10.72 -0.28 -11.16
C ALA A 167 -10.16 -1.59 -11.73
N VAL A 168 -9.44 -2.37 -10.93
CA VAL A 168 -8.75 -3.60 -11.37
C VAL A 168 -9.45 -4.86 -10.87
N ALA A 169 -9.85 -5.75 -11.78
CA ALA A 169 -10.37 -7.06 -11.45
C ALA A 169 -9.23 -8.04 -11.14
N TYR A 170 -8.90 -8.21 -9.86
CA TYR A 170 -7.83 -9.12 -9.42
C TYR A 170 -8.35 -10.36 -8.68
N SER A 171 -9.67 -10.47 -8.50
CA SER A 171 -10.31 -11.53 -7.74
C SER A 171 -11.57 -12.02 -8.46
N ARG A 172 -12.03 -13.22 -8.13
CA ARG A 172 -13.27 -13.81 -8.66
C ARG A 172 -14.40 -13.62 -7.67
N MET A 173 -15.56 -13.20 -8.15
CA MET A 173 -16.79 -13.17 -7.36
C MET A 173 -17.46 -14.55 -7.37
N GLY A 174 -17.63 -15.19 -6.22
CA GLY A 174 -18.43 -16.40 -6.10
C GLY A 174 -19.92 -16.15 -6.39
N ASN A 175 -20.66 -17.21 -6.74
CA ASN A 175 -22.12 -17.12 -6.92
C ASN A 175 -22.84 -16.89 -5.58
N ASP A 176 -22.19 -17.26 -4.48
CA ASP A 176 -22.52 -16.94 -3.08
C ASP A 176 -22.10 -15.52 -2.64
N CYS A 177 -21.62 -14.69 -3.58
CA CYS A 177 -21.14 -13.31 -3.34
C CYS A 177 -19.89 -13.23 -2.46
N VAL A 178 -19.12 -14.31 -2.42
CA VAL A 178 -17.86 -14.43 -1.68
C VAL A 178 -16.71 -14.25 -2.66
N ALA A 179 -15.94 -13.17 -2.51
CA ALA A 179 -14.75 -12.94 -3.33
C ALA A 179 -13.61 -13.91 -2.97
N SER A 180 -12.89 -14.41 -3.97
CA SER A 180 -11.69 -15.24 -3.82
C SER A 180 -10.61 -14.83 -4.81
N SER A 181 -9.36 -14.85 -4.38
CA SER A 181 -8.21 -14.48 -5.21
C SER A 181 -7.04 -15.41 -4.92
N GLY A 182 -6.33 -15.85 -5.95
CA GLY A 182 -5.02 -16.45 -5.82
C GLY A 182 -3.89 -15.43 -5.99
N VAL A 183 -2.66 -15.83 -5.62
CA VAL A 183 -1.45 -15.02 -5.85
C VAL A 183 -1.23 -14.74 -7.34
N GLN A 184 -1.54 -15.71 -8.20
CA GLN A 184 -1.44 -15.58 -9.66
C GLN A 184 -2.44 -14.55 -10.20
N ASP A 185 -3.68 -14.56 -9.71
CA ASP A 185 -4.70 -13.58 -10.10
C ASP A 185 -4.31 -12.17 -9.69
N LEU A 186 -3.78 -12.01 -8.47
CA LEU A 186 -3.27 -10.73 -7.99
C LEU A 186 -2.08 -10.24 -8.82
N TRP A 187 -1.10 -11.12 -9.10
CA TRP A 187 0.06 -10.76 -9.93
C TRP A 187 -0.36 -10.32 -11.33
N LEU A 188 -1.28 -11.06 -11.97
CA LEU A 188 -1.85 -10.69 -13.26
C LEU A 188 -2.62 -9.37 -13.18
N GLY A 189 -3.39 -9.15 -12.10
CA GLY A 189 -4.07 -7.90 -11.84
C GLY A 189 -3.11 -6.70 -11.76
N LEU A 190 -2.01 -6.85 -11.02
CA LEU A 190 -0.99 -5.82 -10.86
C LEU A 190 -0.26 -5.52 -12.18
N ASP A 191 0.12 -6.55 -12.93
CA ASP A 191 0.73 -6.43 -14.27
C ASP A 191 -0.14 -5.58 -15.20
N ARG A 192 -1.43 -5.92 -15.32
CA ARG A 192 -2.38 -5.18 -16.16
C ARG A 192 -2.69 -3.78 -15.62
N LEU A 193 -2.71 -3.61 -14.29
CA LEU A 193 -2.86 -2.31 -13.65
C LEU A 193 -1.74 -1.37 -14.04
N TRP A 194 -0.49 -1.81 -13.96
CA TRP A 194 0.67 -0.99 -14.31
C TRP A 194 0.67 -0.58 -15.77
N ASP A 195 0.17 -1.44 -16.66
CA ASP A 195 -0.02 -1.12 -18.07
C ASP A 195 -1.11 -0.08 -18.31
N ALA A 196 -2.21 -0.16 -17.57
CA ALA A 196 -3.26 0.85 -17.63
C ALA A 196 -2.77 2.20 -17.07
N VAL A 197 -2.07 2.18 -15.94
CA VAL A 197 -1.50 3.37 -15.31
C VAL A 197 -0.48 4.04 -16.21
N HIS A 198 0.43 3.28 -16.82
CA HIS A 198 1.41 3.82 -17.76
C HIS A 198 0.72 4.52 -18.95
N ARG A 199 -0.35 3.94 -19.50
CA ARG A 199 -1.09 4.48 -20.64
C ARG A 199 -1.93 5.72 -20.31
N HIS A 200 -2.61 5.73 -19.17
CA HIS A 200 -3.64 6.74 -18.87
C HIS A 200 -3.25 7.72 -17.76
N GLY A 201 -2.31 7.32 -16.88
CA GLY A 201 -1.93 8.07 -15.69
C GLY A 201 -1.00 9.26 -15.95
N GLN A 202 -0.42 9.39 -17.15
CA GLN A 202 0.47 10.51 -17.52
C GLN A 202 1.62 10.75 -16.53
N LEU A 203 2.14 9.68 -15.94
CA LEU A 203 3.20 9.69 -14.94
C LEU A 203 2.87 10.44 -13.63
N GLU A 204 1.62 10.82 -13.40
CA GLU A 204 1.18 11.45 -12.15
C GLU A 204 1.19 10.47 -10.98
N ARG A 205 1.04 11.00 -9.76
CA ARG A 205 0.97 10.18 -8.54
C ARG A 205 -0.18 9.18 -8.64
N VAL A 206 0.10 7.95 -8.23
CA VAL A 206 -0.89 6.88 -8.09
C VAL A 206 -0.92 6.44 -6.65
N THR A 207 -2.13 6.44 -6.08
CA THR A 207 -2.38 6.01 -4.71
C THR A 207 -3.20 4.72 -4.75
N MET A 208 -2.74 3.70 -4.03
CA MET A 208 -3.44 2.42 -3.94
C MET A 208 -3.54 1.93 -2.49
N PRO A 209 -4.58 1.18 -2.14
CA PRO A 209 -4.64 0.50 -0.86
C PRO A 209 -3.74 -0.74 -0.88
N LEU A 210 -3.58 -1.38 0.27
CA LEU A 210 -3.12 -2.76 0.34
C LEU A 210 -4.19 -3.71 -0.23
N THR A 211 -4.29 -3.77 -1.56
CA THR A 211 -5.28 -4.58 -2.30
C THR A 211 -5.05 -6.07 -2.06
N GLY A 212 -6.07 -6.80 -1.63
CA GLY A 212 -5.97 -8.23 -1.32
C GLY A 212 -5.94 -8.56 0.18
N ALA A 213 -5.61 -7.58 1.04
CA ALA A 213 -5.72 -7.72 2.49
C ALA A 213 -7.19 -7.61 2.90
N GLY A 214 -7.83 -8.73 3.20
CA GLY A 214 -9.22 -8.79 3.68
C GLY A 214 -10.15 -9.59 2.77
N LEU A 215 -11.15 -8.92 2.19
CA LEU A 215 -12.34 -9.55 1.58
C LEU A 215 -12.05 -10.52 0.41
N ALA A 216 -10.89 -10.38 -0.25
CA ALA A 216 -10.46 -11.27 -1.33
C ALA A 216 -9.82 -12.58 -0.83
N ARG A 217 -9.63 -12.75 0.49
CA ARG A 217 -9.23 -14.01 1.15
C ARG A 217 -8.01 -14.70 0.52
N LEU A 218 -6.95 -13.93 0.29
CA LEU A 218 -5.61 -14.46 0.04
C LEU A 218 -5.07 -15.08 1.34
N HIS A 219 -5.52 -16.28 1.69
CA HIS A 219 -5.13 -16.95 2.95
C HIS A 219 -3.63 -17.28 3.03
N ASP A 220 -2.96 -17.35 1.88
CA ASP A 220 -1.56 -17.77 1.78
C ASP A 220 -0.56 -16.62 1.95
N LEU A 221 -1.03 -15.36 2.00
CA LEU A 221 -0.17 -14.18 2.14
C LEU A 221 -0.60 -13.34 3.34
N ASP A 222 0.36 -13.07 4.22
CA ASP A 222 0.22 -12.03 5.24
C ASP A 222 0.31 -10.63 4.61
N GLU A 223 -0.12 -9.61 5.36
CA GLU A 223 -0.16 -8.22 4.89
C GLU A 223 1.23 -7.72 4.42
N ASP A 224 2.29 -8.22 5.05
CA ASP A 224 3.68 -7.89 4.75
C ASP A 224 4.16 -8.52 3.42
N SER A 225 3.86 -9.80 3.17
CA SER A 225 4.15 -10.43 1.88
C SER A 225 3.33 -9.84 0.74
N LEU A 226 2.07 -9.51 1.00
CA LEU A 226 1.20 -8.84 0.04
C LEU A 226 1.76 -7.47 -0.36
N LEU A 227 2.19 -6.67 0.61
CA LEU A 227 2.84 -5.39 0.37
C LEU A 227 4.12 -5.58 -0.46
N ARG A 228 4.98 -6.52 -0.09
CA ARG A 228 6.21 -6.82 -0.85
C ARG A 228 5.90 -7.24 -2.29
N LEU A 229 4.84 -8.01 -2.52
CA LEU A 229 4.42 -8.41 -3.86
C LEU A 229 3.99 -7.21 -4.71
N ILE A 230 3.16 -6.32 -4.16
CA ILE A 230 2.75 -5.08 -4.81
C ILE A 230 3.97 -4.23 -5.16
N LEU A 231 4.84 -3.98 -4.17
CA LEU A 231 6.04 -3.17 -4.34
C LEU A 231 6.99 -3.76 -5.38
N LEU A 232 7.21 -5.08 -5.34
CA LEU A 232 8.03 -5.78 -6.32
C LEU A 232 7.46 -5.64 -7.74
N SER A 233 6.16 -5.91 -7.90
CA SER A 233 5.49 -5.84 -9.22
C SER A 233 5.62 -4.45 -9.84
N PHE A 234 5.43 -3.40 -9.04
CA PHE A 234 5.53 -2.01 -9.47
C PHE A 234 6.96 -1.64 -9.87
N VAL A 235 7.94 -2.01 -9.04
CA VAL A 235 9.34 -1.68 -9.28
C VAL A 235 9.85 -2.38 -10.55
N VAL A 236 9.55 -3.67 -10.71
CA VAL A 236 9.92 -4.45 -11.90
C VAL A 236 9.30 -3.84 -13.16
N HIS A 237 8.00 -3.53 -13.15
CA HIS A 237 7.34 -2.87 -14.28
C HIS A 237 7.95 -1.51 -14.59
N SER A 238 8.24 -0.73 -13.56
CA SER A 238 8.79 0.62 -13.70
C SER A 238 10.19 0.62 -14.30
N TRP A 239 10.97 -0.46 -14.13
CA TRP A 239 12.29 -0.61 -14.76
C TRP A 239 12.19 -0.76 -16.28
N GLU A 240 11.19 -1.47 -16.78
CA GLU A 240 10.96 -1.63 -18.22
C GLU A 240 10.34 -0.36 -18.82
N ARG A 241 9.33 0.19 -18.13
CA ARG A 241 8.59 1.37 -18.54
C ARG A 241 8.12 2.13 -17.32
N MET A 242 8.48 3.41 -17.21
CA MET A 242 8.08 4.22 -16.06
C MET A 242 6.55 4.24 -15.92
N VAL A 243 6.04 3.68 -14.83
CA VAL A 243 4.59 3.59 -14.56
C VAL A 243 4.06 4.93 -14.06
N CYS A 244 4.66 5.47 -13.00
CA CYS A 244 4.36 6.78 -12.44
C CYS A 244 5.59 7.39 -11.74
N ARG A 245 5.54 8.69 -11.44
CA ARG A 245 6.60 9.38 -10.66
C ARG A 245 6.52 9.08 -9.17
N GLU A 246 5.32 8.77 -8.68
CA GLU A 246 5.10 8.45 -7.28
C GLU A 246 4.02 7.39 -7.12
N LEU A 247 4.40 6.26 -6.50
CA LEU A 247 3.45 5.28 -5.97
C LEU A 247 3.28 5.53 -4.48
N HIS A 248 2.04 5.73 -4.04
CA HIS A 248 1.68 5.82 -2.63
C HIS A 248 0.80 4.63 -2.24
N VAL A 249 1.36 3.70 -1.46
CA VAL A 249 0.60 2.58 -0.89
C VAL A 249 0.08 2.98 0.48
N VAL A 250 -1.23 3.07 0.60
CA VAL A 250 -1.93 3.45 1.83
C VAL A 250 -2.37 2.21 2.57
N VAL A 251 -1.94 2.11 3.83
CA VAL A 251 -2.31 1.02 4.73
C VAL A 251 -3.28 1.59 5.76
N ARG A 252 -4.34 0.84 6.08
CA ARG A 252 -5.29 1.28 7.10
C ARG A 252 -4.63 1.30 8.48
N PRO A 253 -5.03 2.23 9.38
CA PRO A 253 -4.51 2.33 10.73
C PRO A 253 -4.35 1.01 11.51
N GLY A 254 -5.37 0.15 11.47
CA GLY A 254 -5.33 -1.14 12.17
C GLY A 254 -4.41 -2.20 11.53
N GLU A 255 -4.05 -2.04 10.27
CA GLU A 255 -3.26 -3.00 9.50
C GLU A 255 -1.76 -2.69 9.52
N LEU A 256 -1.41 -1.40 9.66
CA LEU A 256 -0.01 -1.00 9.70
C LEU A 256 0.75 -1.66 10.87
N ALA A 257 0.07 -1.90 11.98
CA ALA A 257 0.64 -2.60 13.13
C ALA A 257 1.10 -4.04 12.83
N ARG A 258 0.58 -4.66 11.78
CA ARG A 258 0.97 -6.01 11.32
C ARG A 258 2.12 -6.00 10.33
N ILE A 259 2.49 -4.83 9.82
CA ILE A 259 3.52 -4.66 8.79
C ILE A 259 4.82 -4.18 9.43
N ASN A 260 5.94 -4.84 9.14
CA ASN A 260 7.24 -4.38 9.59
C ASN A 260 7.81 -3.34 8.62
N LEU A 261 7.42 -2.08 8.82
CA LEU A 261 7.88 -0.96 7.98
C LEU A 261 9.41 -0.83 7.88
N ARG A 262 10.17 -1.28 8.88
CA ARG A 262 11.64 -1.26 8.80
C ARG A 262 12.16 -2.26 7.77
N GLU A 263 11.58 -3.46 7.73
CA GLU A 263 11.90 -4.46 6.72
C GLU A 263 11.42 -4.03 5.33
N VAL A 264 10.24 -3.42 5.22
CA VAL A 264 9.75 -2.83 3.96
C VAL A 264 10.73 -1.77 3.44
N GLY A 265 11.22 -0.89 4.32
CA GLY A 265 12.25 0.09 3.97
C GLY A 265 13.57 -0.54 3.50
N ALA A 266 14.04 -1.58 4.19
CA ALA A 266 15.24 -2.32 3.80
C ALA A 266 15.05 -3.04 2.44
N PHE A 267 13.87 -3.61 2.22
CA PHE A 267 13.49 -4.25 0.96
C PHE A 267 13.49 -3.26 -0.20
N LEU A 268 12.82 -2.11 -0.06
CA LEU A 268 12.81 -1.04 -1.07
C LEU A 268 14.21 -0.50 -1.35
N ALA A 269 15.04 -0.30 -0.32
CA ALA A 269 16.42 0.11 -0.49
C ALA A 269 17.25 -0.93 -1.27
N THR A 270 16.98 -2.22 -1.03
CA THR A 270 17.63 -3.33 -1.77
C THR A 270 17.23 -3.32 -3.24
N LEU A 271 15.94 -3.13 -3.54
CA LEU A 271 15.46 -2.99 -4.92
C LEU A 271 16.09 -1.76 -5.61
N ALA A 272 16.17 -0.62 -4.92
CA ALA A 272 16.78 0.60 -5.45
C ALA A 272 18.29 0.44 -5.71
N ALA A 273 18.99 -0.37 -4.89
CA ALA A 273 20.39 -0.70 -5.09
C ALA A 273 20.62 -1.71 -6.23
N GLY A 274 19.71 -2.68 -6.39
CA GLY A 274 19.77 -3.69 -7.44
C GLY A 274 19.84 -3.11 -8.85
N VAL A 275 19.13 -1.99 -9.08
CA VAL A 275 19.17 -1.27 -10.38
C VAL A 275 20.58 -0.83 -10.78
N ARG A 276 21.43 -0.47 -9.81
CA ARG A 276 22.78 0.02 -10.12
C ARG A 276 23.72 -1.07 -10.63
N ARG A 277 23.37 -2.35 -10.49
CA ARG A 277 24.27 -3.49 -10.81
C ARG A 277 24.06 -4.09 -12.19
N TYR A 278 22.96 -3.78 -12.86
CA TYR A 278 22.62 -4.31 -14.19
C TYR A 278 22.84 -3.29 -15.32
N VAL A 279 23.60 -2.22 -15.05
CA VAL A 279 24.07 -1.22 -16.02
C VAL A 279 25.58 -1.23 -16.05
#